data_AF-A0A1I6W5X3-F1
#
_entry.id   AF-A0A1I6W5X3-F1
#
_cell.length_a   1.000
_cell.length_b   1.000
_cell.length_c   1.000
_cell.angle_alpha   90.00
_cell.angle_beta   90.00
_cell.angle_gamma   90.00
#
_symmetry.space_group_name_H-M   'P 1'
#
loop_
_entity.id
_entity.type
_entity.pdbx_description
1 polymer ?
#
loop_
_entity_poly.entity_id
_entity_poly.type
_entity_poly.pdbx_seq_one_letter_code
_entity_poly.pdbx_strand_id
1 'polypeptide(L)'
;MRTEKVLRKSKVIPFLTSLQIDRQANFNSLIAKAKLLKLDGFERIQWDKEVWEITGGRLLQQSGRNSLSVTMNFSYPPKLDGERIGGDWEQLVKALFLLRLHSKHQNLSNQRGFVAVAAYIAYFINQRNSSIYNITREDLDRACDEISKDYSESSAYNFHKLAAEFAGHLDANGLCKNFLNYKYSKQKRPESANAVGTKRLDDPDTLITKEKVLAPVVFQVLGQLYQNVPKDHKYRFYILLLTFFACTGRRFSELSLLPYQEIQADKDGVAYLEYFPRKSSKGNTFTPIRKLYLPSQTLDILKDVISEIHDLTGKCRDSALEMHRSQTVDLRFLINCPKKLYKEDLIKLGINPNILNSDSRLSKDGLIFSDHDKLTIVGKKPSRPICYTTYEGLKKYCEYNFNPRNLSSFHIDQFGKKYFLHDLMFLRYYTMSSGKSEAYWLPVECTHSMLTTFLRYIGPVDIFCSKK
;
A
#
# COMPACT_ATOMS: atom_id res chain seq x y z
N MET A 1 -29.96 13.60 75.20
CA MET A 1 -30.01 13.80 73.73
C MET A 1 -28.69 14.41 73.27
N ARG A 2 -27.88 13.67 72.50
CA ARG A 2 -26.65 14.19 71.88
C ARG A 2 -27.04 14.97 70.63
N THR A 3 -26.69 16.25 70.57
CA THR A 3 -26.78 17.07 69.37
C THR A 3 -25.61 16.74 68.45
N GLU A 4 -25.92 16.14 67.30
CA GLU A 4 -24.94 15.90 66.24
C GLU A 4 -24.40 17.24 65.71
N LYS A 5 -23.07 17.41 65.75
CA LYS A 5 -22.40 18.51 65.06
C LYS A 5 -22.50 18.27 63.55
N VAL A 6 -23.35 19.06 62.89
CA VAL A 6 -23.38 19.15 61.43
C VAL A 6 -22.07 19.79 60.95
N LEU A 7 -21.20 18.99 60.33
CA LEU A 7 -20.02 19.45 59.61
C LEU A 7 -20.47 20.29 58.40
N ARG A 8 -20.39 21.62 58.51
CA ARG A 8 -20.54 22.52 57.36
C ARG A 8 -19.40 22.28 56.37
N LYS A 9 -19.66 21.49 55.32
CA LYS A 9 -18.81 21.46 54.13
C LYS A 9 -18.97 22.78 53.39
N SER A 10 -17.92 23.59 53.36
CA SER A 10 -17.84 24.74 52.46
C SER A 10 -17.99 24.24 51.02
N LYS A 11 -19.04 24.67 50.31
CA LYS A 11 -19.15 24.49 48.85
C LYS A 11 -18.12 25.40 48.20
N VAL A 12 -16.88 24.92 48.08
CA VAL A 12 -15.87 25.53 47.22
C VAL A 12 -16.30 25.23 45.78
N ILE A 13 -16.84 26.23 45.09
CA ILE A 13 -17.05 26.15 43.64
C ILE A 13 -15.65 26.28 43.01
N PRO A 14 -15.11 25.24 42.36
CA PRO A 14 -13.83 25.38 41.69
C PRO A 14 -14.04 26.36 40.53
N PHE A 15 -13.40 27.53 40.61
CA PHE A 15 -13.29 28.42 39.47
C PHE A 15 -12.41 27.69 38.45
N LEU A 16 -13.02 27.07 37.43
CA LEU A 16 -12.27 26.75 36.22
C LEU A 16 -11.64 28.07 35.77
N THR A 17 -10.31 28.12 35.75
CA THR A 17 -9.59 29.29 35.26
C THR A 17 -10.03 29.55 33.83
N SER A 18 -10.14 30.81 33.38
CA SER A 18 -10.50 31.16 31.99
C SER A 18 -9.71 30.33 30.97
N LEU A 19 -8.42 30.10 31.27
CA LEU A 19 -7.51 29.24 30.51
C LEU A 19 -7.96 27.77 30.38
N GLN A 20 -8.66 27.19 31.37
CA GLN A 20 -9.22 25.83 31.26
C GLN A 20 -10.45 25.80 30.36
N ILE A 21 -11.28 26.83 30.42
CA ILE A 21 -12.45 26.99 29.55
C ILE A 21 -11.98 27.15 28.09
N ASP A 22 -10.97 27.98 27.85
CA ASP A 22 -10.39 28.20 26.53
C ASP A 22 -9.81 26.91 25.93
N ARG A 23 -9.13 26.08 26.73
CA ARG A 23 -8.58 24.79 26.27
C ARG A 23 -9.67 23.79 25.91
N GLN A 24 -10.72 23.69 26.72
CA GLN A 24 -11.86 22.84 26.42
C GLN A 24 -12.59 23.31 25.15
N ALA A 25 -12.74 24.63 24.99
CA ALA A 25 -13.33 25.22 23.78
C ALA A 25 -12.47 24.93 22.54
N ASN A 26 -11.14 25.08 22.64
CA ASN A 26 -10.20 24.73 21.57
C ASN A 26 -10.27 23.26 21.19
N PHE A 27 -10.34 22.37 22.18
CA PHE A 27 -10.51 20.93 21.99
C PHE A 27 -11.80 20.60 21.24
N ASN A 28 -12.93 21.14 21.71
CA ASN A 28 -14.23 20.95 21.07
C ASN A 28 -14.25 21.51 19.64
N SER A 29 -13.64 22.68 19.42
CA SER A 29 -13.50 23.31 18.11
C SER A 29 -12.66 22.46 17.15
N LEU A 30 -11.56 21.87 17.63
CA LEU A 30 -10.73 20.95 16.85
C LEU A 30 -11.51 19.73 16.37
N ILE A 31 -12.27 19.10 17.28
CA ILE A 31 -13.11 17.94 16.95
C ILE A 31 -14.20 18.34 15.96
N ALA A 32 -14.87 19.47 16.17
CA ALA A 32 -15.89 19.97 15.26
C ALA A 32 -15.32 20.20 13.86
N LYS A 33 -14.15 20.84 13.73
CA LYS A 33 -13.45 21.03 12.46
C LYS A 33 -13.13 19.71 11.77
N ALA A 34 -12.65 18.72 12.51
CA ALA A 34 -12.37 17.40 11.94
C ALA A 34 -13.63 16.68 11.45
N LYS A 35 -14.75 16.77 12.19
CA LYS A 35 -16.04 16.20 11.79
C LYS A 35 -16.65 16.84 10.54
N LEU A 36 -16.30 18.09 10.23
CA LEU A 36 -16.73 18.76 9.00
C LEU A 36 -16.01 18.24 7.74
N LEU A 37 -14.86 17.58 7.88
CA LEU A 37 -14.11 17.06 6.75
C LEU A 37 -14.81 15.85 6.13
N LYS A 38 -15.26 15.99 4.89
CA LYS A 38 -15.79 14.91 4.07
C LYS A 38 -14.67 14.36 3.17
N LEU A 39 -13.90 13.41 3.69
CA LEU A 39 -12.88 12.72 2.92
C LEU A 39 -13.48 11.54 2.16
N ASP A 40 -13.07 11.36 0.91
CA ASP A 40 -13.46 10.20 0.10
C ASP A 40 -13.11 8.88 0.82
N GLY A 41 -14.09 7.99 0.94
CA GLY A 41 -13.97 6.71 1.61
C GLY A 41 -14.31 6.70 3.10
N PHE A 42 -14.66 7.85 3.67
CA PHE A 42 -14.99 8.01 5.09
C PHE A 42 -16.52 8.08 5.32
N GLU A 43 -17.34 7.87 4.30
CA GLU A 43 -18.79 8.08 4.33
C GLU A 43 -19.52 7.16 5.32
N ARG A 44 -18.97 5.97 5.57
CA ARG A 44 -19.55 4.95 6.46
C ARG A 44 -19.01 5.00 7.89
N ILE A 45 -18.11 5.95 8.19
CA ILE A 45 -17.45 6.01 9.49
C ILE A 45 -18.40 6.56 10.54
N GLN A 46 -18.55 5.78 11.62
CA GLN A 46 -19.22 6.21 12.83
C GLN A 46 -18.17 6.72 13.79
N TRP A 47 -18.25 8.01 14.13
CA TRP A 47 -17.21 8.70 14.89
C TRP A 47 -16.88 8.00 16.22
N ASP A 48 -17.89 7.49 16.92
CA ASP A 48 -17.73 6.90 18.25
C ASP A 48 -17.29 5.43 18.25
N LYS A 49 -17.15 4.81 17.07
CA LYS A 49 -16.61 3.45 16.95
C LYS A 49 -15.08 3.46 17.05
N GLU A 50 -14.54 2.51 17.80
CA GLU A 50 -13.10 2.31 17.97
C GLU A 50 -12.37 1.94 16.67
N VAL A 51 -13.06 1.20 15.79
CA VAL A 51 -12.52 0.76 14.51
C VAL A 51 -13.24 1.49 13.40
N TRP A 52 -12.46 2.15 12.55
CA TRP A 52 -12.94 2.80 11.34
C TRP A 52 -12.59 1.95 10.13
N GLU A 53 -13.60 1.62 9.34
CA GLU A 53 -13.43 1.00 8.03
C GLU A 53 -13.50 2.10 6.96
N ILE A 54 -12.39 2.29 6.26
CA ILE A 54 -12.24 3.28 5.19
C ILE A 54 -12.32 2.53 3.86
N THR A 55 -13.24 2.90 2.98
CA THR A 55 -13.55 2.17 1.73
C THR A 55 -13.05 2.87 0.45
N GLY A 56 -12.56 4.10 0.58
CA GLY A 56 -12.10 4.93 -0.54
C GLY A 56 -10.92 5.84 -0.20
N GLY A 57 -10.63 6.77 -1.10
CA GLY A 57 -9.61 7.79 -0.90
C GLY A 57 -8.16 7.32 -0.93
N ARG A 58 -7.26 8.26 -0.63
CA ARG A 58 -5.80 8.13 -0.79
C ARG A 58 -5.15 7.05 0.08
N LEU A 59 -5.71 6.74 1.24
CA LEU A 59 -5.12 5.74 2.15
C LEU A 59 -5.14 4.34 1.55
N LEU A 60 -6.17 4.09 0.76
CA LEU A 60 -6.35 2.88 -0.02
C LEU A 60 -5.49 2.89 -1.29
N GLN A 61 -5.35 4.04 -1.98
CA GLN A 61 -4.45 4.20 -3.13
C GLN A 61 -2.98 3.91 -2.79
N GLN A 62 -2.52 4.27 -1.58
CA GLN A 62 -1.13 4.09 -1.14
C GLN A 62 -0.83 2.71 -0.53
N SER A 63 -1.82 1.83 -0.42
CA SER A 63 -1.69 0.58 0.34
C SER A 63 -0.91 -0.52 -0.41
N GLY A 64 -0.72 -0.40 -1.73
CA GLY A 64 -0.01 -1.39 -2.57
C GLY A 64 -0.61 -2.80 -2.55
N ARG A 65 -1.78 -2.97 -1.91
CA ARG A 65 -2.54 -4.20 -1.80
C ARG A 65 -3.86 -3.99 -2.53
N ASN A 66 -4.38 -5.03 -3.20
CA ASN A 66 -5.75 -5.06 -3.76
C ASN A 66 -6.80 -5.15 -2.64
N SER A 67 -6.69 -4.32 -1.61
CA SER A 67 -7.67 -4.23 -0.53
C SER A 67 -8.80 -3.27 -0.92
N LEU A 68 -10.03 -3.75 -0.77
CA LEU A 68 -11.24 -2.97 -1.00
C LEU A 68 -11.48 -1.95 0.13
N SER A 69 -11.06 -2.30 1.36
CA SER A 69 -11.12 -1.42 2.53
C SER A 69 -9.84 -1.47 3.37
N VAL A 70 -9.63 -0.42 4.17
CA VAL A 70 -8.55 -0.30 5.15
C VAL A 70 -9.17 -0.07 6.51
N THR A 71 -8.73 -0.84 7.50
CA THR A 71 -9.12 -0.65 8.90
C THR A 71 -8.10 0.22 9.63
N MET A 72 -8.62 1.14 10.44
CA MET A 72 -7.89 1.98 11.39
C MET A 72 -8.46 1.76 12.79
N ASN A 73 -7.61 1.30 13.69
CA ASN A 73 -7.98 1.02 15.08
C ASN A 73 -7.46 2.15 15.97
N PHE A 74 -8.33 2.69 16.82
CA PHE A 74 -7.99 3.70 17.83
C PHE A 74 -7.87 3.02 19.21
N SER A 75 -6.97 2.04 19.26
CA SER A 75 -6.64 1.23 20.44
C SER A 75 -5.18 1.46 20.83
N TYR A 76 -4.83 1.08 22.04
CA TYR A 76 -3.44 0.91 22.43
C TYR A 76 -2.77 -0.13 21.50
N PRO A 77 -1.46 0.00 21.23
CA PRO A 77 -0.71 -1.02 20.52
C PRO A 77 -0.76 -2.36 21.29
N PRO A 78 -0.65 -3.52 20.63
CA PRO A 78 -0.67 -4.82 21.32
C PRO A 78 0.39 -5.00 22.42
N LYS A 79 1.46 -4.19 22.39
CA LYS A 79 2.51 -4.16 23.42
C LYS A 79 2.10 -3.44 24.70
N LEU A 80 0.99 -2.71 24.64
CA LEU A 80 0.30 -2.02 25.73
C LEU A 80 -1.12 -2.59 25.88
N ASP A 81 -1.24 -3.92 25.84
CA ASP A 81 -2.48 -4.70 26.04
C ASP A 81 -3.59 -4.55 24.99
N GLY A 82 -3.46 -3.64 24.03
CA GLY A 82 -4.38 -3.57 22.88
C GLY A 82 -5.76 -3.00 23.20
N GLU A 83 -6.01 -2.55 24.43
CA GLU A 83 -7.31 -2.03 24.85
C GLU A 83 -7.68 -0.72 24.12
N ARG A 84 -8.98 -0.39 24.15
CA ARG A 84 -9.49 0.84 23.56
C ARG A 84 -8.92 2.07 24.29
N ILE A 85 -8.46 3.08 23.54
CA ILE A 85 -7.91 4.32 24.13
C ILE A 85 -8.99 5.07 24.95
N GLY A 86 -10.20 5.19 24.40
CA GLY A 86 -11.35 5.79 25.07
C GLY A 86 -11.25 7.30 25.32
N GLY A 87 -12.37 7.87 25.78
CA GLY A 87 -12.47 9.23 26.31
C GLY A 87 -11.94 10.33 25.36
N ASP A 88 -11.44 11.41 25.97
CA ASP A 88 -10.93 12.59 25.24
C ASP A 88 -9.72 12.26 24.36
N TRP A 89 -8.91 11.28 24.75
CA TRP A 89 -7.76 10.83 23.97
C TRP A 89 -8.16 10.25 22.63
N GLU A 90 -9.16 9.36 22.60
CA GLU A 90 -9.64 8.78 21.35
C GLU A 90 -10.20 9.86 20.42
N GLN A 91 -10.95 10.82 20.97
CA GLN A 91 -11.51 11.94 20.23
C GLN A 91 -10.41 12.84 19.65
N LEU A 92 -9.37 13.14 20.43
CA LEU A 92 -8.21 13.92 20.00
C LEU A 92 -7.46 13.24 18.87
N VAL A 93 -7.15 11.96 19.03
CA VAL A 93 -6.37 11.19 18.05
C VAL A 93 -7.13 11.06 16.74
N LYS A 94 -8.44 10.82 16.78
CA LYS A 94 -9.32 10.83 15.59
C LYS A 94 -9.31 12.17 14.87
N ALA A 95 -9.47 13.26 15.61
CA ALA A 95 -9.47 14.61 15.04
C ALA A 95 -8.13 14.95 14.39
N LEU A 96 -7.03 14.71 15.09
CA LEU A 96 -5.68 14.95 14.57
C LEU A 96 -5.35 14.04 13.39
N PHE A 97 -5.76 12.77 13.42
CA PHE A 97 -5.61 11.85 12.29
C PHE A 97 -6.26 12.42 11.02
N LEU A 98 -7.52 12.87 11.09
CA LEU A 98 -8.24 13.42 9.93
C LEU A 98 -7.62 14.73 9.43
N LEU A 99 -7.30 15.65 10.33
CA LEU A 99 -6.70 16.95 9.98
C LEU A 99 -5.30 16.78 9.40
N ARG A 100 -4.50 15.88 9.97
CA ARG A 100 -3.17 15.52 9.47
C ARG A 100 -3.24 14.85 8.12
N LEU A 101 -4.20 13.94 7.94
CA LEU A 101 -4.48 13.35 6.66
C LEU A 101 -4.83 14.47 5.68
N HIS A 102 -5.83 15.30 5.95
CA HIS A 102 -6.23 16.41 5.08
C HIS A 102 -5.05 17.30 4.64
N SER A 103 -4.26 17.78 5.60
CA SER A 103 -3.16 18.73 5.37
C SER A 103 -1.91 18.14 4.70
N LYS A 104 -1.58 16.86 4.95
CA LYS A 104 -0.34 16.23 4.45
C LYS A 104 -0.63 14.89 3.76
N HIS A 105 0.09 14.59 2.70
CA HIS A 105 -0.05 13.34 1.94
C HIS A 105 0.65 12.13 2.58
N GLN A 106 0.37 11.87 3.86
CA GLN A 106 1.00 10.79 4.62
C GLN A 106 0.38 9.44 4.27
N ASN A 107 1.24 8.43 4.07
CA ASN A 107 0.80 7.08 3.78
C ASN A 107 0.18 6.36 4.98
N LEU A 108 -0.52 5.27 4.71
CA LEU A 108 -1.24 4.50 5.73
C LEU A 108 -0.34 4.03 6.89
N SER A 109 0.87 3.54 6.59
CA SER A 109 1.81 3.09 7.62
C SER A 109 2.23 4.23 8.54
N ASN A 110 2.45 5.42 7.99
CA ASN A 110 2.81 6.60 8.76
C ASN A 110 1.63 7.08 9.64
N GLN A 111 0.40 7.02 9.12
CA GLN A 111 -0.79 7.33 9.91
C GLN A 111 -1.03 6.34 11.06
N ARG A 112 -0.84 5.04 10.81
CA ARG A 112 -0.88 4.02 11.87
C ARG A 112 0.19 4.25 12.94
N GLY A 113 1.40 4.62 12.51
CA GLY A 113 2.46 5.03 13.43
C GLY A 113 2.07 6.24 14.28
N PHE A 114 1.41 7.24 13.70
CA PHE A 114 0.98 8.43 14.43
C PHE A 114 -0.05 8.08 15.52
N VAL A 115 -1.05 7.26 15.18
CA VAL A 115 -2.04 6.76 16.16
C VAL A 115 -1.36 5.96 17.27
N ALA A 116 -0.44 5.05 16.92
CA ALA A 116 0.30 4.26 17.90
C ALA A 116 1.10 5.14 18.87
N VAL A 117 1.83 6.14 18.36
CA VAL A 117 2.60 7.06 19.21
C VAL A 117 1.69 7.87 20.14
N ALA A 118 0.57 8.38 19.64
CA ALA A 118 -0.40 9.08 20.48
C ALA A 118 -0.98 8.16 21.57
N ALA A 119 -1.17 6.88 21.27
CA ALA A 119 -1.61 5.89 22.25
C ALA A 119 -0.54 5.58 23.32
N TYR A 120 0.76 5.50 22.97
CA TYR A 120 1.84 5.41 23.99
C TYR A 120 1.82 6.61 24.94
N ILE A 121 1.66 7.81 24.40
CA ILE A 121 1.58 9.04 25.19
C ILE A 121 0.35 8.98 26.11
N ALA A 122 -0.83 8.64 25.57
CA ALA A 122 -2.06 8.51 26.33
C ALA A 122 -1.93 7.48 27.47
N TYR A 123 -1.28 6.34 27.23
CA TYR A 123 -1.09 5.28 28.21
C TYR A 123 -0.36 5.79 29.47
N PHE A 124 0.81 6.41 29.29
CA PHE A 124 1.60 6.90 30.43
C PHE A 124 0.94 8.07 31.18
N ILE A 125 0.11 8.86 30.51
CA ILE A 125 -0.62 9.95 31.15
C ILE A 125 -1.85 9.45 31.91
N ASN A 126 -2.54 8.44 31.36
CA ASN A 126 -3.67 7.80 32.02
C ASN A 126 -3.24 7.04 33.27
N GLN A 127 -2.03 6.42 33.27
CA GLN A 127 -1.46 5.80 34.48
C GLN A 127 -1.33 6.77 35.67
N ARG A 128 -1.15 8.08 35.41
CA ARG A 128 -1.10 9.11 36.46
C ARG A 128 -2.44 9.82 36.70
N ASN A 129 -3.54 9.29 36.15
CA ASN A 129 -4.89 9.88 36.22
C ASN A 129 -4.92 11.38 35.84
N SER A 130 -4.14 11.77 34.83
CA SER A 130 -4.07 13.16 34.38
C SER A 130 -4.81 13.37 33.06
N SER A 131 -5.28 14.59 32.82
CA SER A 131 -5.93 14.99 31.58
C SER A 131 -4.93 15.31 30.47
N ILE A 132 -5.44 15.32 29.23
CA ILE A 132 -4.73 15.78 28.02
C ILE A 132 -4.20 17.22 28.13
N TYR A 133 -4.77 18.04 29.00
CA TYR A 133 -4.39 19.45 29.14
C TYR A 133 -3.11 19.64 29.97
N ASN A 134 -2.74 18.63 30.76
CA ASN A 134 -1.65 18.66 31.72
C ASN A 134 -0.43 17.84 31.27
N ILE A 135 -0.26 17.65 29.96
CA ILE A 135 0.87 16.94 29.38
C ILE A 135 2.17 17.67 29.69
N THR A 136 3.21 16.91 30.04
CA THR A 136 4.56 17.44 30.23
C THR A 136 5.56 16.81 29.27
N ARG A 137 6.77 17.36 29.18
CA ARG A 137 7.84 16.81 28.34
C ARG A 137 8.28 15.43 28.84
N GLU A 138 8.26 15.23 30.15
CA GLU A 138 8.64 13.97 30.81
C GLU A 138 7.66 12.83 30.46
N ASP A 139 6.38 13.13 30.23
CA ASP A 139 5.44 12.13 29.71
C ASP A 139 5.81 11.69 28.30
N LEU A 140 6.22 12.64 27.46
CA LEU A 140 6.64 12.38 26.08
C LEU A 140 7.98 11.63 26.03
N ASP A 141 8.91 11.94 26.93
CA ASP A 141 10.18 11.22 27.05
C ASP A 141 9.95 9.76 27.47
N ARG A 142 9.07 9.51 28.45
CA ARG A 142 8.70 8.15 28.88
C ARG A 142 8.09 7.34 27.74
N ALA A 143 7.16 7.94 26.98
CA ALA A 143 6.59 7.30 25.81
C ALA A 143 7.67 6.97 24.75
N CYS A 144 8.59 7.90 24.47
CA CYS A 144 9.69 7.68 23.52
C CYS A 144 10.71 6.63 23.99
N ASP A 145 10.99 6.57 25.29
CA ASP A 145 11.84 5.56 25.91
C ASP A 145 11.22 4.16 25.73
N GLU A 146 9.92 4.01 26.02
CA GLU A 146 9.24 2.72 25.86
C GLU A 146 9.15 2.29 24.38
N ILE A 147 8.85 3.22 23.48
CA ILE A 147 8.91 2.99 22.03
C ILE A 147 10.28 2.47 21.58
N SER A 148 11.36 2.96 22.18
CA SER A 148 12.73 2.55 21.85
C SER A 148 13.04 1.12 22.29
N LYS A 149 12.40 0.64 23.37
CA LYS A 149 12.50 -0.76 23.81
C LYS A 149 11.67 -1.69 22.93
N ASP A 150 10.48 -1.22 22.57
CA ASP A 150 9.50 -2.04 21.87
C ASP A 150 9.82 -2.23 20.38
N TYR A 151 10.39 -1.23 19.72
CA TYR A 151 10.54 -1.20 18.27
C TYR A 151 12.00 -1.17 17.82
N SER A 152 12.25 -1.63 16.59
CA SER A 152 13.57 -1.50 15.96
C SER A 152 14.01 -0.05 15.89
N GLU A 153 15.31 0.20 15.93
CA GLU A 153 15.91 1.56 15.94
C GLU A 153 15.35 2.45 14.82
N SER A 154 15.18 1.89 13.61
CA SER A 154 14.60 2.62 12.47
C SER A 154 13.14 3.02 12.66
N SER A 155 12.34 2.15 13.28
CA SER A 155 10.93 2.41 13.56
C SER A 155 10.78 3.38 14.72
N ALA A 156 11.54 3.18 15.80
CA ALA A 156 11.59 4.06 16.97
C ALA A 156 12.00 5.49 16.57
N TYR A 157 13.05 5.63 15.75
CA TYR A 157 13.49 6.94 15.24
C TYR A 157 12.36 7.69 14.50
N ASN A 158 11.59 6.99 13.68
CA ASN A 158 10.43 7.58 13.00
C ASN A 158 9.31 7.92 13.99
N PHE A 159 9.06 7.07 14.97
CA PHE A 159 8.05 7.31 16.01
C PHE A 159 8.42 8.51 16.91
N HIS A 160 9.69 8.73 17.22
CA HIS A 160 10.14 9.92 17.94
C HIS A 160 9.84 11.21 17.15
N LYS A 161 9.92 11.18 15.81
CA LYS A 161 9.49 12.33 14.98
C LYS A 161 7.98 12.54 15.07
N LEU A 162 7.20 11.47 15.09
CA LEU A 162 5.75 11.54 15.22
C LEU A 162 5.34 12.04 16.62
N ALA A 163 6.11 11.73 17.67
CA ALA A 163 5.89 12.26 19.01
C ALA A 163 6.11 13.78 19.06
N ALA A 164 7.16 14.27 18.41
CA ALA A 164 7.40 15.71 18.21
C ALA A 164 6.28 16.36 17.38
N GLU A 165 5.82 15.72 16.30
CA GLU A 165 4.69 16.20 15.50
C GLU A 165 3.39 16.27 16.32
N PHE A 166 3.11 15.25 17.14
CA PHE A 166 1.95 15.23 18.03
C PHE A 166 1.99 16.39 19.02
N ALA A 167 3.12 16.59 19.71
CA ALA A 167 3.31 17.73 20.62
C ALA A 167 3.13 19.08 19.91
N GLY A 168 3.68 19.23 18.70
CA GLY A 168 3.48 20.43 17.88
C GLY A 168 2.00 20.67 17.52
N HIS A 169 1.20 19.62 17.33
CA HIS A 169 -0.24 19.78 17.14
C HIS A 169 -0.96 20.24 18.40
N LEU A 170 -0.55 19.78 19.58
CA LEU A 170 -1.10 20.26 20.86
C LEU A 170 -0.80 21.73 21.08
N ASP A 171 0.44 22.14 20.81
CA ASP A 171 0.92 23.51 20.93
C ASP A 171 0.17 24.44 19.95
N ALA A 172 0.11 24.07 18.67
CA ALA A 172 -0.52 24.88 17.63
C ALA A 172 -2.03 25.10 17.82
N ASN A 173 -2.69 24.20 18.56
CA ASN A 173 -4.12 24.29 18.87
C ASN A 173 -4.38 24.76 20.31
N GLY A 174 -3.36 25.19 21.03
CA GLY A 174 -3.49 25.70 22.40
C GLY A 174 -4.16 24.71 23.35
N LEU A 175 -3.85 23.41 23.21
CA LEU A 175 -4.46 22.35 24.01
C LEU A 175 -3.71 22.12 25.33
N CYS A 176 -2.41 22.39 25.39
CA CYS A 176 -1.63 22.17 26.60
C CYS A 176 -1.59 23.39 27.52
N LYS A 177 -1.36 23.15 28.81
CA LYS A 177 -1.07 24.22 29.76
C LYS A 177 0.25 24.93 29.44
N ASN A 178 1.26 24.15 29.07
CA ASN A 178 2.60 24.61 28.77
C ASN A 178 2.91 24.40 27.28
N PHE A 179 3.73 25.29 26.72
CA PHE A 179 4.24 25.11 25.37
C PHE A 179 5.28 23.98 25.37
N LEU A 180 4.98 22.88 24.69
CA LEU A 180 5.80 21.67 24.71
C LEU A 180 7.08 21.87 23.91
N ASN A 181 7.04 22.44 22.70
CA ASN A 181 8.19 22.57 21.78
C ASN A 181 9.11 21.34 21.82
N TYR A 182 8.50 20.16 21.68
CA TYR A 182 9.14 18.92 22.09
C TYR A 182 10.04 18.36 21.00
N LYS A 183 11.24 17.94 21.41
CA LYS A 183 12.15 17.12 20.64
C LYS A 183 12.79 16.11 21.57
N TYR A 184 12.67 14.83 21.22
CA TYR A 184 13.22 13.76 22.04
C TYR A 184 14.76 13.83 22.07
N SER A 185 15.32 13.88 23.27
CA SER A 185 16.76 14.14 23.48
C SER A 185 17.64 12.97 22.99
N LYS A 186 17.19 11.73 23.18
CA LYS A 186 17.91 10.51 22.77
C LYS A 186 17.61 10.11 21.32
N GLN A 187 16.96 10.97 20.54
CA GLN A 187 16.66 10.68 19.15
C GLN A 187 17.96 10.62 18.32
N LYS A 188 18.48 9.41 18.10
CA LYS A 188 19.62 9.16 17.22
C LYS A 188 19.14 8.67 15.87
N ARG A 189 19.70 9.25 14.79
CA ARG A 189 19.44 8.73 13.44
C ARG A 189 20.14 7.38 13.30
N PRO A 190 19.42 6.30 12.94
CA PRO A 190 20.04 4.98 12.80
C PRO A 190 21.04 4.97 11.65
N GLU A 191 22.10 4.18 11.78
CA GLU A 191 23.12 4.00 10.73
C GLU A 191 22.48 3.48 9.44
N SER A 192 21.49 2.59 9.57
CA SER A 192 20.69 2.06 8.44
C SER A 192 19.90 3.11 7.67
N ALA A 193 19.60 4.29 8.25
CA ALA A 193 18.90 5.38 7.54
C ALA A 193 19.82 6.13 6.54
N ASN A 194 21.10 5.77 6.49
CA ASN A 194 22.06 6.18 5.46
C ASN A 194 22.49 5.01 4.57
N ALA A 195 21.94 3.80 4.77
CA ALA A 195 22.26 2.64 3.96
C ALA A 195 21.96 2.91 2.48
N VAL A 196 22.84 2.42 1.60
CA VAL A 196 22.80 2.63 0.14
C VAL A 196 21.42 2.35 -0.47
N GLY A 197 20.68 1.36 0.05
CA GLY A 197 19.31 1.05 -0.39
C GLY A 197 18.26 2.16 -0.21
N THR A 198 18.59 3.21 0.56
CA THR A 198 17.73 4.39 0.76
C THR A 198 18.21 5.64 0.04
N LYS A 199 19.41 5.61 -0.56
CA LYS A 199 20.01 6.66 -1.39
C LYS A 199 19.79 6.38 -2.87
N ARG A 200 19.85 7.42 -3.71
CA ARG A 200 19.79 7.26 -5.17
C ARG A 200 21.20 6.93 -5.65
N LEU A 201 21.39 5.91 -6.47
CA LEU A 201 22.73 5.50 -6.90
C LEU A 201 23.38 6.51 -7.85
N ASP A 202 22.57 7.35 -8.50
CA ASP A 202 23.01 8.40 -9.42
C ASP A 202 23.28 9.76 -8.74
N ASP A 203 23.06 9.87 -7.43
CA ASP A 203 23.30 11.13 -6.70
C ASP A 203 24.81 11.27 -6.40
N PRO A 204 25.46 12.37 -6.81
CA PRO A 204 26.91 12.55 -6.67
C PRO A 204 27.39 12.42 -5.21
N ASP A 205 26.56 12.74 -4.22
CA ASP A 205 26.89 12.58 -2.79
C ASP A 205 26.97 11.10 -2.35
N THR A 206 26.53 10.18 -3.19
CA THR A 206 26.52 8.73 -2.94
C THR A 206 27.84 8.06 -3.32
N LEU A 207 28.65 8.71 -4.18
CA LEU A 207 29.98 8.24 -4.58
C LEU A 207 30.99 8.31 -3.42
N ILE A 208 30.69 9.10 -2.38
CA ILE A 208 31.57 9.33 -1.23
C ILE A 208 31.36 8.27 -0.11
N THR A 209 30.28 7.47 -0.18
CA THR A 209 29.98 6.48 0.87
C THR A 209 30.83 5.21 0.74
N LYS A 210 31.63 4.89 1.78
CA LYS A 210 32.42 3.65 1.92
C LYS A 210 31.60 2.37 2.14
N GLU A 211 30.27 2.45 2.14
CA GLU A 211 29.40 1.30 2.38
C GLU A 211 28.87 0.68 1.09
N LYS A 212 28.83 -0.66 1.08
CA LYS A 212 28.56 -1.56 -0.04
C LYS A 212 27.54 -1.01 -1.06
N VAL A 213 28.06 -0.42 -2.14
CA VAL A 213 27.48 -0.60 -3.49
C VAL A 213 27.23 -2.11 -3.64
N LEU A 214 26.11 -2.51 -4.25
CA LEU A 214 25.82 -3.92 -4.54
C LEU A 214 27.11 -4.58 -5.02
N ALA A 215 27.54 -5.65 -4.34
CA ALA A 215 28.82 -6.28 -4.64
C ALA A 215 28.84 -6.61 -6.15
N PRO A 216 29.97 -6.42 -6.87
CA PRO A 216 30.03 -6.67 -8.32
C PRO A 216 29.45 -8.02 -8.75
N VAL A 217 29.58 -9.04 -7.88
CA VAL A 217 28.97 -10.37 -8.04
C VAL A 217 27.44 -10.32 -8.25
N VAL A 218 26.72 -9.37 -7.64
CA VAL A 218 25.26 -9.23 -7.81
C VAL A 218 24.92 -8.80 -9.23
N PHE A 219 25.67 -7.85 -9.80
CA PHE A 219 25.48 -7.44 -11.18
C PHE A 219 25.88 -8.54 -12.16
N GLN A 220 26.93 -9.31 -11.84
CA GLN A 220 27.33 -10.48 -12.63
C GLN A 220 26.22 -11.54 -12.66
N VAL A 221 25.65 -11.88 -11.49
CA VAL A 221 24.53 -12.83 -11.40
C VAL A 221 23.31 -12.32 -12.17
N LEU A 222 22.97 -11.03 -12.05
CA LEU A 222 21.87 -10.45 -12.82
C LEU A 222 22.12 -10.52 -14.32
N GLY A 223 23.35 -10.26 -14.78
CA GLY A 223 23.76 -10.42 -16.17
C GLY A 223 23.63 -11.86 -16.66
N GLN A 224 24.06 -12.84 -15.86
CA GLN A 224 23.89 -14.26 -16.16
C GLN A 224 22.42 -14.67 -16.25
N LEU A 225 21.58 -14.19 -15.34
CA LEU A 225 20.13 -14.44 -15.39
C LEU A 225 19.52 -13.82 -16.64
N TYR A 226 19.90 -12.60 -16.99
CA TYR A 226 19.43 -11.92 -18.21
C TYR A 226 19.85 -12.65 -19.49
N GLN A 227 21.06 -13.23 -19.53
CA GLN A 227 21.54 -13.95 -20.72
C GLN A 227 20.97 -15.36 -20.83
N ASN A 228 20.85 -16.08 -19.72
CA ASN A 228 20.61 -17.53 -19.73
C ASN A 228 19.16 -17.94 -19.48
N VAL A 229 18.33 -17.09 -18.86
CA VAL A 229 16.93 -17.44 -18.60
C VAL A 229 16.11 -17.25 -19.88
N PRO A 230 15.41 -18.30 -20.38
CA PRO A 230 14.61 -18.23 -21.60
C PRO A 230 13.56 -17.12 -21.58
N LYS A 231 13.25 -16.55 -22.75
CA LYS A 231 12.29 -15.44 -22.90
C LYS A 231 10.86 -15.83 -22.46
N ASP A 232 10.49 -17.09 -22.60
CA ASP A 232 9.19 -17.65 -22.20
C ASP A 232 9.12 -18.10 -20.73
N HIS A 233 10.23 -17.98 -19.99
CA HIS A 233 10.27 -18.39 -18.59
C HIS A 233 9.39 -17.49 -17.71
N LYS A 234 8.65 -18.09 -16.76
CA LYS A 234 7.72 -17.39 -15.84
C LYS A 234 8.33 -16.23 -15.03
N TYR A 235 9.65 -16.21 -14.87
CA TYR A 235 10.38 -15.16 -14.15
C TYR A 235 11.06 -14.13 -15.05
N ARG A 236 10.99 -14.29 -16.38
CA ARG A 236 11.67 -13.41 -17.33
C ARG A 236 11.30 -11.94 -17.12
N PHE A 237 10.01 -11.66 -16.98
CA PHE A 237 9.51 -10.31 -16.68
C PHE A 237 10.21 -9.65 -15.48
N TYR A 238 10.41 -10.39 -14.39
CA TYR A 238 11.06 -9.84 -13.20
C TYR A 238 12.57 -9.65 -13.37
N ILE A 239 13.22 -10.53 -14.15
CA ILE A 239 14.64 -10.39 -14.48
C ILE A 239 14.85 -9.11 -15.32
N LEU A 240 14.03 -8.91 -16.36
CA LEU A 240 14.05 -7.69 -17.17
C LEU A 240 13.82 -6.43 -16.32
N LEU A 241 12.88 -6.49 -15.38
CA LEU A 241 12.60 -5.40 -14.45
C LEU A 241 13.81 -5.07 -13.55
N LEU A 242 14.49 -6.09 -13.01
CA LEU A 242 15.71 -5.91 -12.22
C LEU A 242 16.87 -5.36 -13.06
N THR A 243 17.05 -5.86 -14.28
CA THR A 243 18.05 -5.34 -15.23
C THR A 243 17.80 -3.87 -15.54
N PHE A 244 16.55 -3.51 -15.82
CA PHE A 244 16.15 -2.13 -16.06
C PHE A 244 16.48 -1.22 -14.86
N PHE A 245 16.20 -1.66 -13.62
CA PHE A 245 16.54 -0.90 -12.42
C PHE A 245 18.04 -0.77 -12.20
N ALA A 246 18.80 -1.84 -12.46
CA ALA A 246 20.25 -1.81 -12.36
C ALA A 246 20.88 -0.82 -13.35
N CYS A 247 20.39 -0.78 -14.59
CA CYS A 247 20.89 0.12 -15.63
C CYS A 247 20.49 1.59 -15.41
N THR A 248 19.32 1.85 -14.81
CA THR A 248 18.82 3.22 -14.60
C THR A 248 19.20 3.82 -13.23
N GLY A 249 19.54 3.00 -12.24
CA GLY A 249 19.88 3.45 -10.89
C GLY A 249 18.71 4.07 -10.11
N ARG A 250 17.46 3.93 -10.60
CA ARG A 250 16.26 4.52 -10.00
C ARG A 250 15.53 3.54 -9.10
N ARG A 251 14.72 4.08 -8.18
CA ARG A 251 13.93 3.27 -7.24
C ARG A 251 12.73 2.66 -7.94
N PHE A 252 12.28 1.51 -7.44
CA PHE A 252 11.06 0.85 -7.88
C PHE A 252 9.86 1.81 -7.94
N SER A 253 9.66 2.65 -6.92
CA SER A 253 8.52 3.56 -6.84
C SER A 253 8.51 4.68 -7.89
N GLU A 254 9.65 4.93 -8.54
CA GLU A 254 9.80 5.95 -9.58
C GLU A 254 9.54 5.36 -10.96
N LEU A 255 9.89 4.09 -11.16
CA LEU A 255 9.86 3.44 -12.46
C LEU A 255 8.67 2.50 -12.66
N SER A 256 8.06 1.99 -11.59
CA SER A 256 6.84 1.15 -11.71
C SER A 256 5.68 1.86 -12.42
N LEU A 257 5.66 3.18 -12.39
CA LEU A 257 4.66 4.02 -13.05
C LEU A 257 5.20 4.71 -14.32
N LEU A 258 6.30 4.19 -14.90
CA LEU A 258 6.87 4.73 -16.12
C LEU A 258 5.85 4.61 -17.26
N PRO A 259 5.61 5.68 -18.05
CA PRO A 259 4.81 5.58 -19.27
C PRO A 259 5.38 4.56 -20.26
N TYR A 260 4.51 3.88 -20.99
CA TYR A 260 4.85 3.09 -22.16
C TYR A 260 5.44 3.98 -23.23
N GLN A 261 6.72 3.77 -23.54
CA GLN A 261 7.50 4.63 -24.43
C GLN A 261 8.76 3.90 -24.90
N GLU A 262 9.39 4.42 -25.94
CA GLU A 262 10.73 4.05 -26.34
C GLU A 262 11.75 5.07 -25.80
N ILE A 263 13.03 4.72 -25.89
CA ILE A 263 14.12 5.65 -25.55
C ILE A 263 14.13 6.77 -26.59
N GLN A 264 14.07 8.01 -26.10
CA GLN A 264 14.12 9.21 -26.93
C GLN A 264 15.52 9.81 -26.90
N ALA A 265 15.83 10.66 -27.88
CA ALA A 265 17.04 11.48 -27.89
C ALA A 265 16.63 12.96 -27.81
N ASP A 266 17.37 13.76 -27.04
CA ASP A 266 17.15 15.20 -27.00
C ASP A 266 17.89 15.91 -28.14
N LYS A 267 17.89 17.26 -28.11
CA LYS A 267 18.52 18.08 -29.15
C LYS A 267 20.02 17.86 -29.26
N ASP A 268 20.65 17.40 -28.18
CA ASP A 268 22.09 17.13 -28.09
C ASP A 268 22.40 15.65 -28.35
N GLY A 269 21.40 14.85 -28.76
CA GLY A 269 21.54 13.43 -29.02
C GLY A 269 21.62 12.56 -27.76
N VAL A 270 21.36 13.14 -26.57
CA VAL A 270 21.46 12.40 -25.31
C VAL A 270 20.18 11.59 -25.08
N ALA A 271 20.36 10.29 -24.83
CA ALA A 271 19.27 9.35 -24.63
C ALA A 271 18.53 9.59 -23.30
N TYR A 272 17.19 9.60 -23.34
CA TYR A 272 16.36 9.78 -22.15
C TYR A 272 15.04 9.01 -22.21
N LEU A 273 14.44 8.82 -21.04
CA LEU A 273 13.05 8.40 -20.84
C LEU A 273 12.28 9.47 -20.05
N GLU A 274 10.99 9.58 -20.28
CA GLU A 274 10.12 10.43 -19.48
C GLU A 274 9.56 9.67 -18.28
N TYR A 275 9.69 10.22 -17.07
CA TYR A 275 9.22 9.57 -15.86
C TYR A 275 8.64 10.56 -14.85
N PHE A 276 7.89 10.01 -13.88
CA PHE A 276 7.35 10.76 -12.75
C PHE A 276 8.25 10.55 -11.52
N PRO A 277 9.03 11.56 -11.07
CA PRO A 277 9.92 11.46 -9.93
C PRO A 277 9.15 11.43 -8.60
N ARG A 278 8.43 10.33 -8.34
CA ARG A 278 7.61 10.16 -7.14
C ARG A 278 8.43 9.50 -6.03
N LYS A 279 8.47 10.14 -4.85
CA LYS A 279 8.56 9.37 -3.60
C LYS A 279 7.13 8.97 -3.24
N SER A 280 6.90 7.68 -3.01
CA SER A 280 5.61 7.10 -2.60
C SER A 280 4.92 7.83 -1.43
N SER A 281 5.69 8.60 -0.64
CA SER A 281 5.25 9.40 0.51
C SER A 281 4.57 10.75 0.18
N LYS A 282 4.38 11.14 -1.09
CA LYS A 282 3.77 12.46 -1.42
C LYS A 282 2.33 12.42 -1.95
N GLY A 283 1.66 11.26 -2.00
CA GLY A 283 0.25 11.14 -2.41
C GLY A 283 -0.05 11.82 -3.75
N ASN A 284 -1.28 12.33 -3.93
CA ASN A 284 -1.76 12.99 -5.15
C ASN A 284 -1.18 14.40 -5.37
N THR A 285 0.04 14.69 -4.91
CA THR A 285 0.73 15.90 -5.33
C THR A 285 1.07 15.84 -6.82
N PHE A 286 0.76 16.94 -7.50
CA PHE A 286 1.33 17.35 -8.78
C PHE A 286 2.80 16.92 -8.88
N THR A 287 3.10 15.98 -9.77
CA THR A 287 4.46 15.50 -10.02
C THR A 287 4.72 15.70 -11.51
N PRO A 288 5.43 16.77 -11.92
CA PRO A 288 5.64 17.03 -13.33
C PRO A 288 6.50 15.92 -13.95
N ILE A 289 6.25 15.63 -15.22
CA ILE A 289 7.09 14.73 -16.00
C ILE A 289 8.52 15.29 -16.06
N ARG A 290 9.51 14.41 -15.98
CA ARG A 290 10.93 14.78 -16.11
C ARG A 290 11.64 13.82 -17.05
N LYS A 291 12.75 14.31 -17.64
CA LYS A 291 13.68 13.49 -18.40
C LYS A 291 14.60 12.73 -17.45
N LEU A 292 14.65 11.42 -17.62
CA LEU A 292 15.64 10.51 -17.06
C LEU A 292 16.70 10.26 -18.12
N TYR A 293 17.81 10.97 -18.04
CA TYR A 293 18.97 10.74 -18.91
C TYR A 293 19.60 9.38 -18.60
N LEU A 294 19.94 8.65 -19.66
CA LEU A 294 20.42 7.27 -19.59
C LEU A 294 21.94 7.21 -19.82
N PRO A 295 22.68 6.38 -19.06
CA PRO A 295 24.10 6.16 -19.31
C PRO A 295 24.34 5.45 -20.64
N SER A 296 25.22 6.01 -21.49
CA SER A 296 25.54 5.49 -22.81
C SER A 296 26.02 4.02 -22.78
N GLN A 297 26.75 3.63 -21.73
CA GLN A 297 27.28 2.27 -21.55
C GLN A 297 26.19 1.20 -21.35
N THR A 298 25.00 1.61 -20.91
CA THR A 298 23.86 0.71 -20.64
C THR A 298 22.79 0.78 -21.72
N LEU A 299 22.97 1.65 -22.71
CA LEU A 299 21.91 2.03 -23.65
C LEU A 299 21.43 0.85 -24.49
N ASP A 300 22.36 0.02 -24.99
CA ASP A 300 22.00 -1.14 -25.82
C ASP A 300 21.22 -2.19 -25.01
N ILE A 301 21.68 -2.47 -23.79
CA ILE A 301 20.95 -3.37 -22.87
C ILE A 301 19.55 -2.81 -22.57
N LEU A 302 19.43 -1.51 -22.34
CA LEU A 302 18.13 -0.87 -22.07
C LEU A 302 17.19 -0.95 -23.28
N LYS A 303 17.69 -0.76 -24.50
CA LYS A 303 16.88 -0.92 -25.73
C LYS A 303 16.35 -2.34 -25.85
N ASP A 304 17.21 -3.34 -25.67
CA ASP A 304 16.82 -4.75 -25.75
C ASP A 304 15.79 -5.11 -24.67
N VAL A 305 16.02 -4.65 -23.43
CA VAL A 305 15.12 -4.88 -22.30
C VAL A 305 13.76 -4.23 -22.54
N ILE A 306 13.71 -2.98 -23.00
CA ILE A 306 12.45 -2.28 -23.31
C ILE A 306 11.69 -2.99 -24.43
N SER A 307 12.38 -3.37 -25.50
CA SER A 307 11.79 -4.12 -26.61
C SER A 307 11.15 -5.44 -26.12
N GLU A 308 11.87 -6.20 -25.30
CA GLU A 308 11.35 -7.46 -24.76
C GLU A 308 10.18 -7.24 -23.77
N ILE A 309 10.21 -6.17 -22.98
CA ILE A 309 9.07 -5.79 -22.12
C ILE A 309 7.85 -5.43 -22.98
N HIS A 310 8.03 -4.71 -24.09
CA HIS A 310 6.94 -4.37 -24.99
C HIS A 310 6.26 -5.64 -25.53
N ASP A 311 7.06 -6.61 -25.99
CA ASP A 311 6.58 -7.91 -26.47
C ASP A 311 5.83 -8.68 -25.37
N LEU A 312 6.43 -8.82 -24.18
CA LEU A 312 5.85 -9.58 -23.07
C LEU A 312 4.57 -8.94 -22.53
N THR A 313 4.47 -7.60 -22.57
CA THR A 313 3.32 -6.87 -22.01
C THR A 313 2.25 -6.54 -23.05
N GLY A 314 2.47 -6.77 -24.35
CA GLY A 314 1.55 -6.37 -25.41
C GLY A 314 0.12 -6.89 -25.24
N LYS A 315 -0.06 -8.20 -25.02
CA LYS A 315 -1.39 -8.80 -24.77
C LYS A 315 -2.02 -8.29 -23.48
N CYS A 316 -1.22 -8.17 -22.43
CA CYS A 316 -1.67 -7.66 -21.13
C CYS A 316 -2.16 -6.20 -21.24
N ARG A 317 -1.47 -5.39 -22.05
CA ARG A 317 -1.83 -4.00 -22.34
C ARG A 317 -3.11 -3.89 -23.12
N ASP A 318 -3.30 -4.73 -24.14
CA ASP A 318 -4.56 -4.82 -24.88
C ASP A 318 -5.74 -5.18 -23.96
N SER A 319 -5.56 -6.16 -23.06
CA SER A 319 -6.57 -6.46 -22.04
C SER A 319 -6.80 -5.28 -21.08
N ALA A 320 -5.77 -4.53 -20.70
CA ALA A 320 -5.92 -3.37 -19.81
C ALA A 320 -6.68 -2.23 -20.49
N LEU A 321 -6.48 -2.06 -21.80
CA LEU A 321 -7.24 -1.12 -22.63
C LEU A 321 -8.71 -1.55 -22.70
N GLU A 322 -8.98 -2.84 -22.91
CA GLU A 322 -10.34 -3.36 -22.90
C GLU A 322 -11.02 -3.20 -21.54
N MET A 323 -10.31 -3.43 -20.44
CA MET A 323 -10.84 -3.19 -19.10
C MET A 323 -11.27 -1.73 -18.93
N HIS A 324 -10.42 -0.80 -19.38
CA HIS A 324 -10.75 0.62 -19.34
C HIS A 324 -11.93 0.98 -20.25
N ARG A 325 -12.05 0.36 -21.42
CA ARG A 325 -13.19 0.58 -22.34
C ARG A 325 -14.51 0.04 -21.79
N SER A 326 -14.49 -1.20 -21.29
CA SER A 326 -15.68 -1.93 -20.81
C SER A 326 -16.06 -1.62 -19.36
N GLN A 327 -15.17 -0.94 -18.63
CA GLN A 327 -15.30 -0.65 -17.19
C GLN A 327 -15.47 -1.91 -16.33
N THR A 328 -14.92 -3.05 -16.77
CA THR A 328 -14.87 -4.32 -16.01
C THR A 328 -13.59 -5.09 -16.40
N VAL A 329 -13.49 -6.38 -16.05
CA VAL A 329 -12.41 -7.27 -16.50
C VAL A 329 -12.49 -7.56 -18.01
N ASP A 330 -11.40 -8.01 -18.63
CA ASP A 330 -11.44 -8.38 -20.06
C ASP A 330 -12.20 -9.70 -20.27
N LEU A 331 -13.44 -9.61 -20.76
CA LEU A 331 -14.33 -10.75 -21.00
C LEU A 331 -14.44 -11.12 -22.48
N ARG A 332 -13.61 -10.57 -23.37
CA ARG A 332 -13.71 -10.83 -24.83
C ARG A 332 -13.61 -12.31 -25.18
N PHE A 333 -12.85 -13.07 -24.39
CA PHE A 333 -12.71 -14.52 -24.54
C PHE A 333 -14.00 -15.31 -24.26
N LEU A 334 -15.01 -14.70 -23.63
CA LEU A 334 -16.30 -15.33 -23.33
C LEU A 334 -17.38 -15.13 -24.40
N ILE A 335 -17.18 -14.26 -25.40
CA ILE A 335 -18.23 -13.84 -26.36
C ILE A 335 -18.86 -15.03 -27.11
N ASN A 336 -18.07 -16.07 -27.42
CA ASN A 336 -18.51 -17.24 -28.19
C ASN A 336 -18.58 -18.53 -27.36
N CYS A 337 -18.73 -18.41 -26.05
CA CYS A 337 -18.79 -19.58 -25.17
C CYS A 337 -20.15 -20.31 -25.25
N PRO A 338 -20.16 -21.65 -25.11
CA PRO A 338 -21.41 -22.40 -25.01
C PRO A 338 -22.19 -21.99 -23.77
N LYS A 339 -23.52 -22.17 -23.80
CA LYS A 339 -24.41 -21.84 -22.66
C LYS A 339 -24.04 -22.59 -21.38
N LYS A 340 -23.56 -23.84 -21.51
CA LYS A 340 -23.10 -24.69 -20.41
C LYS A 340 -21.59 -24.89 -20.58
N LEU A 341 -20.83 -24.47 -19.58
CA LEU A 341 -19.37 -24.52 -19.55
C LEU A 341 -18.91 -25.61 -18.59
N TYR A 342 -18.33 -26.66 -19.15
CA TYR A 342 -17.85 -27.82 -18.42
C TYR A 342 -16.34 -27.76 -18.22
N LYS A 343 -15.79 -28.74 -17.49
CA LYS A 343 -14.34 -28.82 -17.22
C LYS A 343 -13.51 -28.75 -18.51
N GLU A 344 -13.95 -29.39 -19.59
CA GLU A 344 -13.25 -29.37 -20.87
C GLU A 344 -13.21 -27.96 -21.50
N ASP A 345 -14.31 -27.21 -21.41
CA ASP A 345 -14.40 -25.85 -21.91
C ASP A 345 -13.50 -24.92 -21.09
N LEU A 346 -13.49 -25.07 -19.77
CA LEU A 346 -12.62 -24.30 -18.88
C LEU A 346 -11.14 -24.52 -19.20
N ILE A 347 -10.74 -25.76 -19.45
CA ILE A 347 -9.35 -26.08 -19.86
C ILE A 347 -9.00 -25.40 -21.19
N LYS A 348 -9.91 -25.42 -22.18
CA LYS A 348 -9.71 -24.71 -23.47
C LYS A 348 -9.56 -23.20 -23.28
N LEU A 349 -10.30 -22.63 -22.32
CA LEU A 349 -10.20 -21.23 -21.93
C LEU A 349 -8.98 -20.95 -21.04
N GLY A 350 -8.13 -21.94 -20.71
CA GLY A 350 -7.00 -21.75 -19.79
C GLY A 350 -7.42 -21.40 -18.35
N ILE A 351 -8.66 -21.73 -17.97
CA ILE A 351 -9.21 -21.55 -16.63
C ILE A 351 -9.13 -22.86 -15.86
N ASN A 352 -8.75 -22.79 -14.58
CA ASN A 352 -8.65 -23.96 -13.73
C ASN A 352 -10.02 -24.65 -13.58
N PRO A 353 -10.20 -25.92 -13.98
CA PRO A 353 -11.48 -26.61 -13.91
C PRO A 353 -11.97 -26.86 -12.48
N ASN A 354 -11.10 -26.72 -11.47
CA ASN A 354 -11.46 -26.88 -10.06
C ASN A 354 -12.42 -25.80 -9.55
N ILE A 355 -12.67 -24.73 -10.33
CA ILE A 355 -13.73 -23.77 -10.00
C ILE A 355 -15.13 -24.41 -9.99
N LEU A 356 -15.29 -25.61 -10.57
CA LEU A 356 -16.52 -26.39 -10.54
C LEU A 356 -16.61 -27.37 -9.36
N ASN A 357 -15.62 -27.41 -8.47
CA ASN A 357 -15.65 -28.28 -7.29
C ASN A 357 -16.59 -27.72 -6.21
N SER A 358 -17.08 -28.60 -5.34
CA SER A 358 -18.05 -28.27 -4.29
C SER A 358 -17.56 -27.24 -3.27
N ASP A 359 -16.25 -27.14 -3.06
CA ASP A 359 -15.59 -26.21 -2.15
C ASP A 359 -15.27 -24.85 -2.77
N SER A 360 -15.51 -24.69 -4.08
CA SER A 360 -15.15 -23.48 -4.81
C SER A 360 -16.01 -22.27 -4.40
N ARG A 361 -15.51 -21.06 -4.68
CA ARG A 361 -16.26 -19.83 -4.45
C ARG A 361 -17.53 -19.75 -5.32
N LEU A 362 -17.50 -20.29 -6.54
CA LEU A 362 -18.68 -20.40 -7.40
C LEU A 362 -19.75 -21.33 -6.83
N SER A 363 -19.34 -22.43 -6.19
CA SER A 363 -20.26 -23.34 -5.50
C SER A 363 -21.01 -22.62 -4.39
N LYS A 364 -20.27 -21.88 -3.54
CA LYS A 364 -20.84 -21.09 -2.43
C LYS A 364 -21.79 -19.99 -2.90
N ASP A 365 -21.53 -19.44 -4.08
CA ASP A 365 -22.37 -18.42 -4.71
C ASP A 365 -23.57 -18.99 -5.47
N GLY A 366 -23.76 -20.33 -5.49
CA GLY A 366 -24.88 -20.98 -6.18
C GLY A 366 -24.80 -20.93 -7.71
N LEU A 367 -23.59 -20.80 -8.28
CA LEU A 367 -23.35 -20.62 -9.72
C LEU A 367 -22.81 -21.88 -10.42
N ILE A 368 -22.97 -23.04 -9.77
CA ILE A 368 -22.63 -24.34 -10.31
C ILE A 368 -23.92 -25.16 -10.40
N PHE A 369 -24.13 -25.77 -11.56
CA PHE A 369 -25.32 -26.54 -11.88
C PHE A 369 -24.95 -27.98 -12.22
N SER A 370 -25.81 -28.91 -11.86
CA SER A 370 -25.65 -30.34 -12.15
C SER A 370 -26.38 -30.70 -13.44
N ASP A 371 -25.69 -31.33 -14.38
CA ASP A 371 -26.28 -31.93 -15.57
C ASP A 371 -26.37 -33.46 -15.41
N HIS A 372 -27.59 -33.97 -15.29
CA HIS A 372 -27.87 -35.40 -15.14
C HIS A 372 -27.96 -36.14 -16.48
N ASP A 373 -28.08 -35.41 -17.60
CA ASP A 373 -28.29 -35.96 -18.93
C ASP A 373 -27.02 -35.94 -19.78
N LYS A 374 -26.02 -35.14 -19.39
CA LYS A 374 -24.71 -35.14 -20.06
C LYS A 374 -24.05 -36.51 -19.96
N LEU A 375 -23.76 -37.08 -21.13
CA LEU A 375 -22.98 -38.31 -21.27
C LEU A 375 -21.50 -38.03 -21.06
N THR A 376 -20.80 -39.04 -20.54
CA THR A 376 -19.33 -39.06 -20.48
C THR A 376 -18.73 -39.13 -21.89
N ILE A 377 -17.42 -38.91 -22.01
CA ILE A 377 -16.67 -39.04 -23.29
C ILE A 377 -16.88 -40.43 -23.93
N VAL A 378 -17.19 -41.46 -23.13
CA VAL A 378 -17.45 -42.84 -23.56
C VAL A 378 -18.94 -43.10 -23.84
N GLY A 379 -19.78 -42.05 -23.90
CA GLY A 379 -21.21 -42.15 -24.23
C GLY A 379 -22.11 -42.73 -23.14
N LYS A 380 -21.61 -42.93 -21.91
CA LYS A 380 -22.39 -43.48 -20.78
C LYS A 380 -22.86 -42.38 -19.82
N LYS A 381 -24.05 -42.56 -19.22
CA LYS A 381 -24.52 -41.70 -18.12
C LYS A 381 -23.62 -41.91 -16.88
N PRO A 382 -23.08 -40.83 -16.29
CA PRO A 382 -22.21 -40.93 -15.13
C PRO A 382 -23.01 -41.23 -13.85
N SER A 383 -22.38 -41.92 -12.88
CA SER A 383 -23.00 -42.21 -11.57
C SER A 383 -23.19 -40.97 -10.69
N ARG A 384 -22.45 -39.89 -10.98
CA ARG A 384 -22.62 -38.56 -10.39
C ARG A 384 -22.88 -37.56 -11.51
N PRO A 385 -23.79 -36.60 -11.33
CA PRO A 385 -24.07 -35.60 -12.36
C PRO A 385 -22.82 -34.78 -12.68
N ILE A 386 -22.66 -34.38 -13.94
CA ILE A 386 -21.53 -33.57 -14.36
C ILE A 386 -21.85 -32.11 -14.07
N CYS A 387 -20.99 -31.45 -13.30
CA CYS A 387 -21.14 -30.04 -12.99
C CYS A 387 -20.74 -29.13 -14.16
N TYR A 388 -21.46 -28.03 -14.31
CA TYR A 388 -21.14 -26.94 -15.24
C TYR A 388 -21.40 -25.58 -14.62
N THR A 389 -20.86 -24.54 -15.23
CA THR A 389 -21.23 -23.14 -14.95
C THR A 389 -21.74 -22.46 -16.22
N THR A 390 -22.23 -21.23 -16.09
CA THR A 390 -22.77 -20.43 -17.19
C THR A 390 -21.84 -19.25 -17.48
N TYR A 391 -22.17 -18.49 -18.53
CA TYR A 391 -21.51 -17.21 -18.82
C TYR A 391 -21.49 -16.29 -17.58
N GLU A 392 -22.64 -16.12 -16.90
CA GLU A 392 -22.74 -15.29 -15.70
C GLU A 392 -21.87 -15.82 -14.55
N GLY A 393 -21.79 -17.13 -14.40
CA GLY A 393 -20.92 -17.75 -13.42
C GLY A 393 -19.44 -17.46 -13.70
N LEU A 394 -18.99 -17.62 -14.95
CA LEU A 394 -17.62 -17.29 -15.34
C LEU A 394 -17.30 -15.81 -15.23
N LYS A 395 -18.23 -14.94 -15.64
CA LYS A 395 -18.09 -13.49 -15.46
C LYS A 395 -17.85 -13.13 -14.00
N LYS A 396 -18.69 -13.63 -13.09
CA LYS A 396 -18.54 -13.39 -11.64
C LYS A 396 -17.24 -13.98 -11.10
N TYR A 397 -16.80 -15.14 -11.60
CA TYR A 397 -15.49 -15.70 -11.25
C TYR A 397 -14.34 -14.78 -11.65
N CYS A 398 -14.37 -14.26 -12.87
CA CYS A 398 -13.33 -13.36 -13.38
C CYS A 398 -13.26 -12.05 -12.57
N GLU A 399 -14.40 -11.57 -12.09
CA GLU A 399 -14.52 -10.35 -11.27
C GLU A 399 -14.10 -10.53 -9.80
N TYR A 400 -13.90 -11.75 -9.29
CA TYR A 400 -13.64 -11.98 -7.86
C TYR A 400 -12.43 -11.27 -7.27
N ASN A 401 -11.39 -11.04 -8.07
CA ASN A 401 -10.17 -10.32 -7.68
C ASN A 401 -10.07 -8.96 -8.39
N PHE A 402 -11.10 -8.56 -9.12
CA PHE A 402 -11.13 -7.29 -9.81
C PHE A 402 -11.20 -6.15 -8.80
N ASN A 403 -10.30 -5.19 -8.98
CA ASN A 403 -10.29 -3.96 -8.21
C ASN A 403 -10.68 -2.81 -9.15
N PRO A 404 -11.85 -2.18 -8.98
CA PRO A 404 -12.28 -1.07 -9.82
C PRO A 404 -11.28 0.10 -9.88
N ARG A 405 -10.37 0.22 -8.90
CA ARG A 405 -9.29 1.22 -8.93
C ARG A 405 -8.31 1.03 -10.08
N ASN A 406 -8.18 -0.17 -10.63
CA ASN A 406 -7.34 -0.42 -11.79
C ASN A 406 -7.87 0.33 -13.04
N LEU A 407 -9.14 0.78 -13.02
CA LEU A 407 -9.73 1.63 -14.05
C LEU A 407 -9.48 3.12 -13.83
N SER A 408 -9.01 3.52 -12.64
CA SER A 408 -8.73 4.92 -12.33
C SER A 408 -7.38 5.33 -12.91
N SER A 409 -7.21 6.63 -13.18
CA SER A 409 -5.91 7.16 -13.58
C SER A 409 -4.88 7.00 -12.46
N PHE A 410 -3.73 6.39 -12.77
CA PHE A 410 -2.58 6.26 -11.89
C PHE A 410 -1.84 7.59 -11.71
N HIS A 411 -1.86 8.41 -12.78
CA HIS A 411 -1.21 9.71 -12.79
C HIS A 411 -1.97 10.72 -13.65
N ILE A 412 -1.86 12.00 -13.28
CA ILE A 412 -2.28 13.12 -14.10
C ILE A 412 -1.08 14.06 -14.17
N ASP A 413 -0.59 14.31 -15.38
CA ASP A 413 0.59 15.15 -15.59
C ASP A 413 0.27 16.64 -15.45
N GLN A 414 1.30 17.48 -15.61
CA GLN A 414 1.17 18.93 -15.51
C GLN A 414 0.28 19.58 -16.58
N PHE A 415 -0.02 18.87 -17.67
CA PHE A 415 -0.87 19.32 -18.75
C PHE A 415 -2.29 18.74 -18.66
N GLY A 416 -2.60 17.98 -17.60
CA GLY A 416 -3.89 17.35 -17.39
C GLY A 416 -4.07 16.00 -18.10
N LYS A 417 -3.02 15.45 -18.72
CA LYS A 417 -3.10 14.12 -19.35
C LYS A 417 -3.18 13.06 -18.26
N LYS A 418 -4.22 12.22 -18.34
CA LYS A 418 -4.45 11.10 -17.45
C LYS A 418 -3.75 9.86 -17.99
N TYR A 419 -3.03 9.16 -17.13
CA TYR A 419 -2.36 7.90 -17.40
C TYR A 419 -3.07 6.77 -16.65
N PHE A 420 -3.51 5.75 -17.38
CA PHE A 420 -4.21 4.58 -16.89
C PHE A 420 -3.29 3.35 -16.91
N LEU A 421 -3.80 2.18 -16.50
CA LEU A 421 -3.01 0.95 -16.44
C LEU A 421 -2.37 0.58 -17.79
N HIS A 422 -3.13 0.74 -18.89
CA HIS A 422 -2.67 0.43 -20.24
C HIS A 422 -1.59 1.41 -20.76
N ASP A 423 -1.42 2.56 -20.10
CA ASP A 423 -0.37 3.55 -20.41
C ASP A 423 0.96 3.25 -19.70
N LEU A 424 1.05 2.24 -18.82
CA LEU A 424 2.25 1.95 -18.03
C LEU A 424 3.19 0.96 -18.72
N MET A 425 4.50 1.17 -18.67
CA MET A 425 5.47 0.24 -19.28
C MET A 425 5.44 -1.14 -18.59
N PHE A 426 5.33 -1.16 -17.26
CA PHE A 426 5.37 -2.38 -16.45
C PHE A 426 3.99 -2.78 -15.93
N LEU A 427 3.36 -3.73 -16.62
CA LEU A 427 2.13 -4.37 -16.18
C LEU A 427 2.21 -5.88 -16.44
N ARG A 428 1.38 -6.64 -15.74
CA ARG A 428 1.29 -8.09 -15.90
C ARG A 428 -0.11 -8.58 -15.57
N TYR A 429 -0.40 -9.82 -15.90
CA TYR A 429 -1.60 -10.47 -15.41
C TYR A 429 -1.51 -10.78 -13.91
N TYR A 430 -2.64 -10.69 -13.24
CA TYR A 430 -2.78 -11.05 -11.83
C TYR A 430 -2.44 -12.53 -11.61
N THR A 431 -1.56 -12.81 -10.67
CA THR A 431 -1.19 -14.18 -10.31
C THR A 431 -2.14 -14.72 -9.24
N MET A 432 -2.82 -15.82 -9.53
CA MET A 432 -3.76 -16.45 -8.60
C MET A 432 -3.04 -17.13 -7.42
N SER A 433 -3.75 -17.41 -6.33
CA SER A 433 -3.27 -17.80 -4.99
C SER A 433 -2.33 -19.01 -4.90
N SER A 434 -2.14 -19.76 -5.99
CA SER A 434 -1.21 -20.90 -6.07
C SER A 434 0.12 -20.55 -6.76
N GLY A 435 0.29 -19.33 -7.27
CA GLY A 435 1.49 -18.90 -8.00
C GLY A 435 1.68 -19.59 -9.37
N LYS A 436 0.77 -20.49 -9.75
CA LYS A 436 0.90 -21.37 -10.93
C LYS A 436 0.11 -20.89 -12.16
N SER A 437 -0.90 -20.04 -11.97
CA SER A 437 -1.77 -19.60 -13.06
C SER A 437 -1.99 -18.09 -13.04
N GLU A 438 -1.91 -17.49 -14.21
CA GLU A 438 -2.21 -16.08 -14.44
C GLU A 438 -3.67 -15.92 -14.85
N ALA A 439 -4.34 -14.92 -14.28
CA ALA A 439 -5.66 -14.48 -14.71
C ALA A 439 -5.48 -13.53 -15.89
N TYR A 440 -5.46 -14.07 -17.12
CA TYR A 440 -5.21 -13.29 -18.34
C TYR A 440 -6.31 -12.24 -18.64
N TRP A 441 -7.45 -12.33 -17.97
CA TRP A 441 -8.53 -11.33 -18.03
C TRP A 441 -8.33 -10.15 -17.07
N LEU A 442 -7.30 -10.21 -16.20
CA LEU A 442 -7.07 -9.23 -15.14
C LEU A 442 -5.62 -8.73 -15.11
N PRO A 443 -5.27 -7.79 -16.01
CA PRO A 443 -4.11 -6.92 -15.87
C PRO A 443 -4.05 -6.17 -14.53
N VAL A 444 -2.83 -6.04 -14.00
CA VAL A 444 -2.50 -5.29 -12.76
C VAL A 444 -1.15 -4.58 -12.90
N GLU A 445 -0.96 -3.52 -12.12
CA GLU A 445 0.34 -2.86 -11.99
C GLU A 445 1.38 -3.79 -11.32
N CYS A 446 2.65 -3.60 -11.64
CA CYS A 446 3.71 -4.26 -10.90
C CYS A 446 3.87 -3.61 -9.52
N THR A 447 3.74 -4.40 -8.44
CA THR A 447 3.89 -3.90 -7.06
C THR A 447 5.22 -4.30 -6.44
N HIS A 448 5.70 -3.53 -5.46
CA HIS A 448 6.91 -3.85 -4.71
C HIS A 448 6.80 -5.22 -4.01
N SER A 449 5.60 -5.59 -3.55
CA SER A 449 5.35 -6.88 -2.89
C SER A 449 5.57 -8.05 -3.85
N MET A 450 5.17 -7.92 -5.11
CA MET A 450 5.41 -8.93 -6.13
C MET A 450 6.90 -9.14 -6.37
N LEU A 451 7.67 -8.04 -6.53
CA LEU A 451 9.11 -8.11 -6.71
C LEU A 451 9.83 -8.71 -5.49
N THR A 452 9.42 -8.31 -4.28
CA THR A 452 9.96 -8.85 -3.03
C THR A 452 9.70 -10.35 -2.92
N THR A 453 8.52 -10.80 -3.33
CA THR A 453 8.14 -12.22 -3.32
C THR A 453 9.02 -13.00 -4.28
N PHE A 454 9.22 -12.50 -5.50
CA PHE A 454 10.15 -13.08 -6.46
C PHE A 454 11.58 -13.21 -5.90
N LEU A 455 12.12 -12.15 -5.30
CA LEU A 455 13.47 -12.16 -4.72
C LEU A 455 13.63 -13.18 -3.58
N ARG A 456 12.57 -13.48 -2.82
CA ARG A 456 12.62 -14.55 -1.80
C ARG A 456 12.72 -15.94 -2.41
N TYR A 457 12.11 -16.16 -3.57
CA TYR A 457 12.17 -17.45 -4.28
C TYR A 457 13.51 -17.64 -5.03
N ILE A 458 14.28 -16.59 -5.30
CA ILE A 458 15.65 -16.68 -5.85
C ILE A 458 16.70 -16.85 -4.73
N GLY A 459 16.31 -17.33 -3.55
CA GLY A 459 17.28 -17.67 -2.49
C GLY A 459 18.37 -18.64 -2.97
N PRO A 460 19.47 -18.83 -2.21
CA PRO A 460 20.77 -19.35 -2.71
C PRO A 460 20.78 -20.77 -3.30
N VAL A 461 19.63 -21.43 -3.42
CA VAL A 461 19.49 -22.87 -3.70
C VAL A 461 19.04 -23.15 -5.14
N ASP A 462 18.35 -22.23 -5.81
CA ASP A 462 17.69 -22.53 -7.10
C ASP A 462 18.46 -22.12 -8.37
N ILE A 463 19.62 -21.45 -8.23
CA ILE A 463 20.44 -21.06 -9.39
C ILE A 463 21.29 -22.24 -9.92
N PHE A 464 21.50 -23.29 -9.13
CA PHE A 464 22.36 -24.43 -9.50
C PHE A 464 21.65 -25.78 -9.57
N CYS A 465 20.32 -25.83 -9.44
CA CYS A 465 19.57 -27.09 -9.47
C CYS A 465 18.42 -27.07 -10.49
N SER A 466 18.76 -27.00 -11.79
CA SER A 466 18.10 -27.87 -12.76
C SER A 466 19.10 -28.93 -13.20
N LYS A 467 19.14 -30.05 -12.46
CA LYS A 467 19.80 -31.27 -12.94
C LYS A 467 18.95 -31.85 -14.08
N LYS A 468 19.63 -32.01 -15.24
CA LYS A 468 19.35 -32.90 -16.39
C LYS A 468 17.97 -32.85 -17.03
#